data_AF-A0A660YBD6-F1
#
_entry.id   AF-A0A660YBD6-F1
#
_cell.length_a   1.000
_cell.length_b   1.000
_cell.length_c   1.000
_cell.angle_alpha   90.00
_cell.angle_beta   90.00
_cell.angle_gamma   90.00
#
_symmetry.space_group_name_H-M   'P 1'
#
loop_
_entity.id
_entity.type
_entity.pdbx_description
1 polymer ?
#
loop_
_entity_poly.entity_id
_entity_poly.type
_entity_poly.pdbx_seq_one_letter_code
_entity_poly.pdbx_strand_id
1 'polypeptide(L)'
;EQVWLREQLLEIERRAPIFLMHMPDDEYAVAGSCMAAGRGFLHVNAQGYVEPCPFAHLASDTVREKPLKEVLQAPLFAYIRDHPELLTQPHMGCALFEHRSELEQVAEELGAHQTDEVFRAD
;
A
#
# COMPACT_ATOMS: atom_id res chain seq x y z
N GLU A 1 18.87 -7.69 -9.77
CA GLU A 1 17.63 -8.26 -10.34
C GLU A 1 16.57 -7.19 -10.60
N GLN A 2 16.21 -6.34 -9.62
CA GLN A 2 15.21 -5.25 -9.81
C GLN A 2 15.55 -4.27 -10.96
N VAL A 3 16.82 -3.82 -11.06
CA VAL A 3 17.27 -2.94 -12.16
C VAL A 3 17.08 -3.59 -13.53
N TRP A 4 17.43 -4.87 -13.66
CA TRP A 4 17.25 -5.60 -14.92
C TRP A 4 15.77 -5.73 -15.29
N LEU A 5 14.90 -6.05 -14.32
CA LEU A 5 13.46 -6.12 -14.55
C LEU A 5 12.92 -4.75 -15.01
N ARG A 6 13.31 -3.67 -14.34
CA ARG A 6 12.92 -2.30 -14.70
C ARG A 6 13.31 -1.96 -16.15
N GLU A 7 14.51 -2.31 -16.57
CA GLU A 7 14.95 -2.12 -17.96
C GLU A 7 14.09 -2.88 -18.97
N GLN A 8 13.73 -4.14 -18.67
CA GLN A 8 12.87 -4.94 -19.54
C GLN A 8 11.45 -4.36 -19.64
N LEU A 9 10.90 -3.90 -18.52
CA LEU A 9 9.56 -3.31 -18.47
C LEU A 9 9.48 -2.01 -19.29
N LEU A 10 10.49 -1.15 -19.18
CA LEU A 10 10.59 0.07 -19.98
C LEU A 10 10.75 -0.22 -21.49
N GLU A 11 11.39 -1.32 -21.86
CA GLU A 11 11.48 -1.75 -23.26
C GLU A 11 10.15 -2.26 -23.81
N ILE A 12 9.37 -2.97 -22.99
CA ILE A 12 8.03 -3.43 -23.35
C ILE A 12 7.10 -2.23 -23.57
N GLU A 13 7.10 -1.26 -22.66
CA GLU A 13 6.30 -0.04 -22.76
C GLU A 13 6.58 0.75 -24.04
N ARG A 14 7.85 0.79 -24.50
CA ARG A 14 8.24 1.41 -25.77
C ARG A 14 7.69 0.70 -27.01
N ARG A 15 7.41 -0.60 -26.93
CA ARG A 15 7.15 -1.46 -28.12
C ARG A 15 5.71 -1.95 -28.22
N ALA A 16 5.00 -2.05 -27.10
CA ALA A 16 3.65 -2.56 -27.05
C ALA A 16 2.67 -1.41 -26.73
N PRO A 17 1.48 -1.35 -27.36
CA PRO A 17 0.45 -0.38 -27.04
C PRO A 17 -0.30 -0.80 -25.75
N ILE A 18 0.44 -1.01 -24.66
CA ILE A 18 -0.08 -1.38 -23.35
C ILE A 18 0.36 -0.35 -22.32
N PHE A 19 -0.54 0.00 -21.40
CA PHE A 19 -0.18 0.76 -20.23
C PHE A 19 0.42 -0.20 -19.21
N LEU A 20 1.69 0.01 -18.87
CA LEU A 20 2.44 -0.83 -17.94
C LEU A 20 2.81 -0.01 -16.71
N MET A 21 2.58 -0.58 -15.53
CA MET A 21 2.89 0.04 -14.25
C MET A 21 3.63 -0.95 -13.37
N HIS A 22 4.85 -0.61 -12.99
CA HIS A 22 5.76 -1.35 -12.12
C HIS A 22 5.84 -0.68 -10.76
N MET A 23 5.20 -1.28 -9.77
CA MET A 23 5.25 -0.79 -8.41
C MET A 23 6.46 -1.37 -7.66
N PRO A 24 7.13 -0.57 -6.81
CA PRO A 24 6.76 0.80 -6.46
C PRO A 24 7.49 1.87 -7.30
N ASP A 25 8.42 1.49 -8.18
CA ASP A 25 9.26 2.44 -8.95
C ASP A 25 8.46 3.50 -9.72
N ASP A 26 7.37 3.11 -10.39
CA ASP A 26 6.53 4.05 -11.16
C ASP A 26 5.72 4.99 -10.26
N GLU A 27 5.30 4.52 -9.09
CA GLU A 27 4.62 5.35 -8.10
C GLU A 27 5.53 6.49 -7.63
N TYR A 28 6.76 6.17 -7.24
CA TYR A 28 7.70 7.18 -6.78
C TYR A 28 8.22 8.07 -7.91
N ALA A 29 8.42 7.52 -9.12
CA ALA A 29 8.85 8.31 -10.28
C ALA A 29 7.82 9.39 -10.66
N VAL A 30 6.52 9.12 -10.49
CA VAL A 30 5.44 10.06 -10.84
C VAL A 30 5.06 10.99 -9.69
N ALA A 31 4.92 10.44 -8.47
CA ALA A 31 4.37 11.18 -7.32
C ALA A 31 5.44 11.66 -6.31
N GLY A 32 6.69 11.21 -6.45
CA GLY A 32 7.78 11.51 -5.52
C GLY A 32 7.64 10.88 -4.12
N SER A 33 6.60 10.09 -3.88
CA SER A 33 6.28 9.47 -2.58
C SER A 33 5.26 8.34 -2.76
N CYS A 34 5.09 7.51 -1.72
CA CYS A 34 4.13 6.40 -1.73
C CYS A 34 2.68 6.91 -1.74
N MET A 35 1.90 6.51 -2.72
CA MET A 35 0.50 6.82 -2.99
C MET A 35 -0.51 5.89 -2.29
N ALA A 36 -0.05 5.09 -1.34
CA ALA A 36 -0.90 4.25 -0.49
C ALA A 36 -1.85 5.07 0.41
N ALA A 37 -2.62 4.37 1.25
CA ALA A 37 -3.55 4.95 2.22
C ALA A 37 -4.56 5.93 1.60
N GLY A 38 -5.02 5.61 0.39
CA GLY A 38 -6.03 6.39 -0.33
C GLY A 38 -5.54 7.70 -0.94
N ARG A 39 -4.22 7.94 -0.99
CA ARG A 39 -3.64 9.09 -1.71
C ARG A 39 -3.75 8.95 -3.22
N GLY A 40 -3.57 7.72 -3.71
CA GLY A 40 -3.78 7.32 -5.10
C GLY A 40 -4.36 5.92 -5.23
N PHE A 41 -4.06 5.02 -4.28
CA PHE A 41 -4.68 3.70 -4.22
C PHE A 41 -4.88 3.23 -2.77
N LEU A 42 -5.63 2.14 -2.67
CA LEU A 42 -5.81 1.30 -1.49
C LEU A 42 -5.97 -0.15 -1.97
N HIS A 43 -5.90 -1.11 -1.06
CA HIS A 43 -6.11 -2.51 -1.35
C HIS A 43 -7.42 -2.99 -0.72
N VAL A 44 -8.25 -3.70 -1.48
CA VAL A 44 -9.41 -4.42 -0.95
C VAL A 44 -9.14 -5.91 -1.10
N ASN A 45 -8.99 -6.61 0.01
CA ASN A 45 -8.68 -8.04 -0.04
C ASN A 45 -9.91 -8.91 -0.34
N ALA A 46 -9.72 -10.23 -0.46
CA ALA A 46 -10.78 -11.17 -0.84
C ALA A 46 -11.93 -11.23 0.18
N GLN A 47 -11.67 -10.92 1.45
CA GLN A 47 -12.64 -10.85 2.53
C GLN A 47 -13.38 -9.49 2.55
N GLY A 48 -12.94 -8.53 1.74
CA GLY A 48 -13.51 -7.20 1.62
C GLY A 48 -12.93 -6.19 2.60
N TYR A 49 -11.91 -6.55 3.38
CA TYR A 49 -11.20 -5.59 4.23
C TYR A 49 -10.48 -4.56 3.36
N VAL A 50 -10.44 -3.32 3.85
CA VAL A 50 -9.80 -2.21 3.17
C VAL A 50 -8.47 -1.91 3.85
N GLU A 51 -7.40 -2.28 3.16
CA GLU A 51 -6.02 -2.15 3.60
C GLU A 51 -5.37 -0.92 2.94
N PRO A 52 -4.45 -0.21 3.62
CA PRO A 52 -3.78 0.96 3.07
C PRO A 52 -2.87 0.62 1.87
N CYS A 53 -2.33 -0.60 1.81
CA CYS A 53 -1.42 -1.07 0.76
C CYS A 53 -1.49 -2.61 0.69
N PRO A 54 -1.30 -3.25 -0.48
CA PRO A 54 -1.26 -4.71 -0.57
C PRO A 54 -0.08 -5.35 0.17
N PHE A 55 0.86 -4.56 0.69
CA PHE A 55 1.97 -5.01 1.54
C PHE A 55 1.81 -4.58 3.01
N ALA A 56 0.68 -3.98 3.38
CA ALA A 56 0.34 -3.58 4.74
C ALA A 56 -1.06 -4.10 5.07
N HIS A 57 -1.14 -5.37 5.47
CA HIS A 57 -2.38 -6.13 5.69
C HIS A 57 -3.10 -5.75 6.99
N LEU A 58 -3.41 -4.47 7.17
CA LEU A 58 -4.05 -3.90 8.34
C LEU A 58 -5.37 -3.23 7.94
N ALA A 59 -6.46 -3.52 8.65
CA ALA A 59 -7.75 -2.88 8.40
C ALA A 59 -8.57 -2.70 9.68
N SER A 60 -9.34 -1.62 9.72
CA SER A 60 -10.43 -1.40 10.70
C SER A 60 -11.81 -1.61 10.08
N ASP A 61 -11.90 -1.65 8.75
CA ASP A 61 -13.14 -1.54 8.02
C ASP A 61 -13.19 -2.46 6.80
N THR A 62 -14.42 -2.77 6.37
CA THR A 62 -14.72 -3.55 5.17
C THR A 62 -15.64 -2.77 4.24
N VAL A 63 -15.46 -2.93 2.93
CA VAL A 63 -16.36 -2.36 1.90
C VAL A 63 -17.78 -2.92 1.99
N ARG A 64 -17.98 -4.02 2.75
CA ARG A 64 -19.28 -4.66 2.93
C ARG A 64 -20.17 -3.92 3.93
N GLU A 65 -19.57 -3.15 4.84
CA GLU A 65 -20.27 -2.53 5.97
C GLU A 65 -20.32 -1.01 5.88
N LYS A 66 -19.30 -0.38 5.26
CA LYS A 66 -19.19 1.08 5.18
C LYS A 66 -18.94 1.56 3.75
N PRO A 67 -19.48 2.72 3.36
CA PRO A 67 -19.12 3.37 2.11
C PRO A 67 -17.61 3.67 2.06
N LEU A 68 -16.99 3.48 0.89
CA LEU A 68 -15.55 3.69 0.72
C LEU A 68 -15.08 5.08 1.16
N LYS A 69 -15.92 6.11 0.99
CA LYS A 69 -15.64 7.48 1.45
C LYS A 69 -15.40 7.55 2.96
N GLU A 70 -16.16 6.82 3.75
CA GLU A 70 -16.01 6.77 5.21
C GLU A 70 -14.77 5.96 5.59
N VAL A 71 -14.52 4.85 4.90
CA VAL A 71 -13.31 4.04 5.10
C VAL A 71 -12.02 4.83 4.82
N LEU A 72 -12.00 5.66 3.78
CA LEU A 72 -10.88 6.55 3.49
C LEU A 72 -10.58 7.58 4.59
N GLN A 73 -11.58 7.87 5.43
CA GLN A 73 -11.48 8.75 6.59
C GLN A 73 -11.16 7.99 7.89
N ALA A 74 -10.97 6.67 7.83
CA ALA A 74 -10.63 5.87 8.99
C ALA A 74 -9.32 6.34 9.65
N PRO A 75 -9.20 6.22 10.99
CA PRO A 75 -8.03 6.70 11.72
C PRO A 75 -6.70 6.18 11.20
N LEU A 76 -6.62 4.89 10.83
CA LEU A 76 -5.40 4.29 10.27
C LEU A 76 -4.96 4.99 8.97
N PHE A 77 -5.91 5.25 8.08
CA PHE A 77 -5.67 5.95 6.82
C PHE A 77 -5.24 7.40 7.05
N ALA A 78 -5.88 8.09 8.00
CA ALA A 78 -5.52 9.46 8.37
C ALA A 78 -4.11 9.52 8.96
N TYR A 79 -3.79 8.63 9.91
CA TYR A 79 -2.48 8.53 10.52
C TYR A 79 -1.37 8.39 9.48
N ILE A 80 -1.48 7.43 8.55
CA ILE A 80 -0.46 7.21 7.51
C ILE A 80 -0.24 8.47 6.65
N ARG A 81 -1.31 9.20 6.32
CA ARG A 81 -1.22 10.44 5.53
C ARG A 81 -0.59 11.61 6.29
N ASP A 82 -0.77 11.64 7.60
CA ASP A 82 -0.25 12.70 8.48
C ASP A 82 1.21 12.46 8.90
N HIS A 83 1.81 11.32 8.52
CA HIS A 83 3.19 10.93 8.83
C HIS A 83 3.99 10.70 7.53
N PRO A 84 4.48 11.78 6.87
CA PRO A 84 5.17 11.69 5.58
C PRO A 84 6.41 10.78 5.54
N GLU A 85 7.04 10.53 6.69
CA GLU A 85 8.14 9.58 6.88
C GLU A 85 7.73 8.16 6.46
N LEU A 86 6.48 7.74 6.75
CA LEU A 86 5.94 6.43 6.38
C LEU A 86 5.73 6.28 4.87
N LEU A 87 5.70 7.41 4.15
CA LEU A 87 5.42 7.49 2.71
C LEU A 87 6.68 7.79 1.90
N THR A 88 7.83 7.96 2.55
CA THR A 88 9.08 8.27 1.89
C THR A 88 9.73 6.99 1.36
N GLN A 89 10.18 7.02 0.11
CA GLN A 89 10.81 5.85 -0.51
C GLN A 89 12.09 5.45 0.25
N PRO A 90 12.21 4.20 0.73
CA PRO A 90 13.47 3.66 1.20
C PRO A 90 14.42 3.39 0.02
N HIS A 91 15.73 3.38 0.24
CA HIS A 91 16.72 3.16 -0.83
C HIS A 91 16.45 1.90 -1.68
N MET A 92 15.83 0.87 -1.09
CA MET A 92 15.31 -0.33 -1.74
C MET A 92 14.00 -0.72 -1.03
N GLY A 93 12.88 -0.87 -1.76
CA GLY A 93 11.64 -1.43 -1.21
C GLY A 93 10.41 -0.51 -1.19
N CYS A 94 9.34 -1.00 -0.55
CA CYS A 94 8.07 -0.27 -0.38
C CYS A 94 8.06 0.43 0.98
N ALA A 95 7.64 1.70 1.02
CA ALA A 95 7.73 2.53 2.24
C ALA A 95 6.96 1.91 3.42
N LEU A 96 5.69 1.57 3.24
CA LEU A 96 4.89 0.99 4.34
C LEU A 96 5.38 -0.41 4.77
N PHE A 97 6.06 -1.14 3.90
CA PHE A 97 6.63 -2.44 4.26
C PHE A 97 7.83 -2.30 5.20
N GLU A 98 8.70 -1.30 4.97
CA GLU A 98 9.83 -1.01 5.86
C GLU A 98 9.36 -0.56 7.25
N HIS A 99 8.22 0.15 7.31
CA HIS A 99 7.59 0.62 8.56
C HIS A 99 6.59 -0.37 9.17
N ARG A 100 6.61 -1.66 8.78
CA ARG A 100 5.57 -2.63 9.19
C ARG A 100 5.35 -2.72 10.71
N SER A 101 6.43 -2.70 11.51
CA SER A 101 6.34 -2.86 12.96
C SER A 101 5.72 -1.64 13.65
N GLU A 102 6.02 -0.46 13.13
CA GLU A 102 5.40 0.79 13.58
C GLU A 102 3.91 0.82 13.20
N LEU A 103 3.58 0.41 11.97
CA LEU A 103 2.19 0.31 11.51
C LEU A 103 1.38 -0.71 12.29
N GLU A 104 1.94 -1.87 12.63
CA GLU A 104 1.30 -2.89 13.45
C GLU A 104 0.93 -2.34 14.84
N GLN A 105 1.86 -1.62 15.49
CA GLN A 105 1.61 -1.00 16.79
C GLN A 105 0.51 0.05 16.72
N VAL A 106 0.61 0.98 15.75
CA VAL A 106 -0.38 2.06 15.59
C VAL A 106 -1.74 1.51 15.19
N ALA A 107 -1.78 0.45 14.39
CA ALA A 107 -3.03 -0.19 14.01
C ALA A 107 -3.78 -0.72 15.25
N GLU A 108 -3.09 -1.39 16.17
CA GLU A 108 -3.69 -1.87 17.41
C GLU A 108 -4.26 -0.70 18.24
N GLU A 109 -3.50 0.38 18.40
CA GLU A 109 -3.93 1.60 19.11
C GLU A 109 -5.16 2.27 18.47
N LEU A 110 -5.28 2.17 17.14
CA LEU A 110 -6.37 2.76 16.36
C LEU A 110 -7.55 1.79 16.10
N GLY A 111 -7.52 0.59 16.67
CA GLY A 111 -8.57 -0.42 16.52
C GLY A 111 -8.61 -1.13 15.16
N ALA A 112 -7.51 -1.07 14.40
CA ALA A 112 -7.27 -1.91 13.24
C ALA A 112 -6.59 -3.23 13.63
N HIS A 113 -6.72 -4.25 12.79
CA HIS A 113 -6.17 -5.58 13.03
C HIS A 113 -5.54 -6.14 11.75
N GLN A 114 -4.71 -7.18 11.92
CA GLN A 114 -4.16 -7.91 10.79
C GLN A 114 -5.25 -8.68 10.03
N THR A 115 -5.09 -8.75 8.72
CA THR A 115 -6.07 -9.33 7.80
C THR A 115 -5.50 -10.49 6.97
N ASP A 116 -4.21 -10.78 7.15
CA ASP A 116 -3.46 -11.84 6.50
C ASP A 116 -3.21 -13.07 7.38
N GLU A 117 -3.77 -13.11 8.61
CA GLU A 117 -3.55 -14.19 9.59
C GLU A 117 -3.91 -15.61 9.09
N VAL A 118 -4.65 -15.73 7.98
CA VAL A 118 -4.92 -17.03 7.33
C VAL A 118 -3.67 -17.61 6.63
N PHE A 119 -2.64 -16.81 6.34
CA PHE A 119 -1.43 -17.21 5.61
C PHE A 119 -0.16 -17.30 6.48
N ARG A 120 -0.23 -16.99 7.77
CA ARG A 120 0.82 -17.33 8.74
C ARG A 120 0.66 -18.81 9.12
N ALA A 121 1.06 -19.71 8.22
CA ALA A 121 1.29 -21.10 8.57
C ALA A 121 2.52 -21.17 9.48
N ASP A 122 2.37 -21.86 10.61
CA ASP A 122 3.47 -22.35 11.45
C ASP A 122 4.51 -23.15 10.63
#